data_AF-C5J6G4-F1
#
_entry.id   AF-C5J6G4-F1
#
_cell.length_a   1.000
_cell.length_b   1.000
_cell.length_c   1.000
_cell.angle_alpha   90.00
_cell.angle_beta   90.00
_cell.angle_gamma   90.00
#
_symmetry.space_group_name_H-M   'P 1'
#
loop_
_entity.id
_entity.type
_entity.pdbx_description
1 polymer ?
#
loop_
_entity_poly.entity_id
_entity_poly.type
_entity_poly.pdbx_seq_one_letter_code
_entity_poly.pdbx_strand_id
1 'polypeptide(L)'
;METKFKPFMPIKSITFDTLGQDIDSHPVIIIHNMDGLELFYIKSRTAIDENGQLKKPTEGEILIKKSKNRNALFKNDSYLDCSQLFRIQELDYDDLIHNNKKLQFTKTTQLSYEDVLRIFDKIDELIKKIPPYIALSDVSYDRNTNKIQSDLLYASNKHLDGDLKYLLENNKLSSSEIQTWTNYVQNIKNSKNLEGIEIVSKALKKAKRDYNGEMVVEPLADWIEKNKLIEKGKTTKDIILEHNSLFNQGKKIAARPIGIYDVGVINYFAFADCKIKKNDLKFAHDEFDKISILGLDFEQFKSMHTSWDGQPLFNFNWLEQEFKLFMEKEESYNKYVEELKAKSKTRKMKM
;
A
#
# COMPACT_ATOMS: atom_id res chain seq x y z
N MET A 1 -5.19 17.80 2.35
CA MET A 1 -5.32 16.33 2.48
C MET A 1 -6.63 15.79 1.88
N GLU A 2 -7.21 16.42 0.86
CA GLU A 2 -8.56 16.06 0.36
C GLU A 2 -8.57 15.20 -0.92
N THR A 3 -7.45 14.70 -1.41
CA THR A 3 -7.31 14.27 -2.83
C THR A 3 -6.97 12.79 -3.07
N LYS A 4 -6.71 11.96 -2.04
CA LYS A 4 -6.30 10.55 -2.24
C LYS A 4 -7.50 9.63 -2.51
N PHE A 5 -7.34 8.66 -3.43
CA PHE A 5 -8.35 7.63 -3.79
C PHE A 5 -9.72 8.17 -4.22
N LYS A 6 -9.75 9.38 -4.81
CA LYS A 6 -10.95 9.96 -5.38
C LYS A 6 -11.01 9.67 -6.88
N PRO A 7 -12.02 8.95 -7.37
CA PRO A 7 -12.21 8.85 -8.80
C PRO A 7 -12.59 10.22 -9.39
N PHE A 8 -12.06 10.53 -10.58
CA PHE A 8 -12.36 11.74 -11.34
C PHE A 8 -12.71 11.37 -12.78
N MET A 9 -13.49 12.21 -13.44
CA MET A 9 -13.90 11.97 -14.82
C MET A 9 -13.37 13.11 -15.69
N PRO A 10 -12.34 12.86 -16.52
CA PRO A 10 -11.84 13.86 -17.42
C PRO A 10 -12.77 14.06 -18.61
N ILE A 11 -12.81 15.29 -19.14
CA ILE A 11 -13.61 15.62 -20.34
C ILE A 11 -12.95 15.07 -21.60
N LYS A 12 -11.61 14.99 -21.59
CA LYS A 12 -10.78 14.39 -22.64
C LYS A 12 -10.26 13.05 -22.14
N SER A 13 -10.08 12.10 -23.04
CA SER A 13 -9.39 10.86 -22.65
C SER A 13 -7.98 11.19 -22.17
N ILE A 14 -7.61 10.59 -21.04
CA ILE A 14 -6.25 10.54 -20.52
C ILE A 14 -5.74 9.10 -20.51
N THR A 15 -6.47 8.19 -21.13
CA THR A 15 -6.15 6.77 -21.15
C THR A 15 -5.81 6.37 -22.56
N PHE A 16 -4.74 5.61 -22.69
CA PHE A 16 -4.13 5.27 -23.97
C PHE A 16 -3.99 3.76 -24.07
N ASP A 17 -3.96 3.22 -25.28
CA ASP A 17 -3.49 1.86 -25.51
C ASP A 17 -1.95 1.81 -25.44
N THR A 18 -1.36 0.62 -25.57
CA THR A 18 0.10 0.48 -25.56
C THR A 18 0.77 0.99 -26.83
N LEU A 19 0.00 1.44 -27.83
CA LEU A 19 0.47 2.08 -29.04
C LEU A 19 0.33 3.61 -29.00
N GLY A 20 -0.13 4.16 -27.86
CA GLY A 20 -0.32 5.59 -27.64
C GLY A 20 -1.60 6.17 -28.25
N GLN A 21 -2.56 5.33 -28.65
CA GLN A 21 -3.86 5.78 -29.16
C GLN A 21 -4.83 6.03 -28.03
N ASP A 22 -5.65 7.08 -28.16
CA ASP A 22 -6.68 7.41 -27.18
C ASP A 22 -7.69 6.27 -27.03
N ILE A 23 -7.91 5.82 -25.80
CA ILE A 23 -9.00 4.91 -25.44
C ILE A 23 -10.10 5.73 -24.80
N ASP A 24 -11.33 5.63 -25.30
CA ASP A 24 -12.48 6.16 -24.57
C ASP A 24 -12.77 5.27 -23.35
N SER A 25 -12.32 5.72 -22.17
CA SER A 25 -12.51 5.01 -20.92
C SER A 25 -12.73 5.99 -19.76
N HIS A 26 -13.30 5.47 -18.67
CA HIS A 26 -13.46 6.25 -17.44
C HIS A 26 -12.25 5.98 -16.54
N PRO A 27 -11.30 6.92 -16.39
CA PRO A 27 -10.15 6.72 -15.53
C PRO A 27 -10.55 6.78 -14.05
N VAL A 28 -9.77 6.10 -13.22
CA VAL A 28 -9.99 5.97 -11.78
C VAL A 28 -8.64 6.14 -11.12
N ILE A 29 -8.45 7.22 -10.35
CA ILE A 29 -7.22 7.43 -9.55
C ILE A 29 -7.16 6.40 -8.46
N ILE A 30 -6.03 5.72 -8.37
CA ILE A 30 -5.84 4.59 -7.47
C ILE A 30 -4.64 4.80 -6.56
N ILE A 31 -3.65 5.60 -6.94
CA ILE A 31 -2.44 5.77 -6.14
C ILE A 31 -2.02 7.23 -6.12
N HIS A 32 -1.78 7.75 -4.92
CA HIS A 32 -1.00 8.96 -4.70
C HIS A 32 0.35 8.49 -4.14
N ASN A 33 1.44 8.63 -4.88
CA ASN A 33 2.75 8.38 -4.27
C ASN A 33 3.04 9.52 -3.28
N MET A 34 3.30 9.23 -2.00
CA MET A 34 3.37 10.30 -0.98
C MET A 34 4.64 11.14 -0.97
N ASP A 35 5.52 11.06 -1.96
CA ASP A 35 6.48 12.15 -2.16
C ASP A 35 5.78 13.38 -2.76
N GLY A 36 4.50 13.26 -3.14
CA GLY A 36 3.62 14.38 -3.48
C GLY A 36 3.89 14.95 -4.87
N LEU A 37 4.36 14.11 -5.80
CA LEU A 37 4.68 14.54 -7.16
C LEU A 37 4.06 13.66 -8.24
N GLU A 38 3.63 12.43 -7.91
CA GLU A 38 3.13 11.48 -8.92
C GLU A 38 1.81 10.83 -8.50
N LEU A 39 0.90 10.74 -9.47
CA LEU A 39 -0.39 10.07 -9.37
C LEU A 39 -0.40 8.87 -10.31
N PHE A 40 -0.91 7.72 -9.83
CA PHE A 40 -1.25 6.61 -10.70
C PHE A 40 -2.76 6.39 -10.75
N TYR A 41 -3.23 6.08 -11.95
CA TYR A 41 -4.62 5.78 -12.22
C TYR A 41 -4.72 4.58 -13.17
N ILE A 42 -5.87 3.93 -13.16
CA ILE A 42 -6.19 2.88 -14.13
C ILE A 42 -7.49 3.22 -14.86
N LYS A 43 -7.74 2.53 -15.96
CA LYS A 43 -8.98 2.66 -16.72
C LYS A 43 -10.09 1.77 -16.18
N SER A 44 -11.33 2.19 -16.43
CA SER A 44 -12.52 1.41 -16.14
C SER A 44 -13.49 1.40 -17.31
N ARG A 45 -14.28 0.32 -17.39
CA ARG A 45 -15.35 0.16 -18.38
C ARG A 45 -16.60 -0.41 -17.73
N THR A 46 -17.76 -0.14 -18.33
CA THR A 46 -19.01 -0.78 -17.90
C THR A 46 -18.89 -2.31 -18.00
N ALA A 47 -19.26 -2.99 -16.91
CA ALA A 47 -19.32 -4.45 -16.86
C ALA A 47 -20.56 -4.99 -17.56
N ILE A 48 -21.55 -4.14 -17.83
CA ILE A 48 -22.84 -4.52 -18.41
C ILE A 48 -22.83 -4.20 -19.91
N ASP A 49 -23.26 -5.16 -20.73
CA ASP A 49 -23.48 -5.00 -22.17
C ASP A 49 -24.83 -4.31 -22.50
N GLU A 50 -25.09 -4.11 -23.78
CA GLU A 50 -26.32 -3.47 -24.27
C GLU A 50 -27.59 -4.25 -23.92
N ASN A 51 -27.46 -5.56 -23.65
CA ASN A 51 -28.55 -6.45 -23.28
C ASN A 51 -28.73 -6.57 -21.75
N GLY A 52 -27.95 -5.84 -20.95
CA GLY A 52 -28.01 -5.92 -19.51
C GLY A 52 -27.23 -7.10 -18.89
N GLN A 53 -26.45 -7.84 -19.69
CA GLN A 53 -25.66 -8.98 -19.21
C GLN A 53 -24.23 -8.58 -18.82
N LEU A 54 -23.63 -9.34 -17.90
CA LEU A 54 -22.23 -9.14 -17.52
C LEU A 54 -21.31 -9.57 -18.67
N LYS A 55 -20.51 -8.62 -19.16
CA LYS A 55 -19.40 -8.86 -20.09
C LYS A 55 -18.37 -9.77 -19.42
N LYS A 56 -17.63 -10.53 -20.24
CA LYS A 56 -16.49 -11.30 -19.73
C LYS A 56 -15.39 -10.34 -19.22
N PRO A 57 -14.81 -10.57 -18.02
CA PRO A 57 -13.65 -9.83 -17.56
C PRO A 57 -12.39 -10.24 -18.33
N THR A 58 -11.46 -9.30 -18.50
CA THR A 58 -10.09 -9.60 -18.93
C THR A 58 -9.24 -10.08 -17.74
N GLU A 59 -8.04 -10.61 -18.02
CA GLU A 59 -7.15 -11.21 -17.01
C GLU A 59 -6.77 -10.22 -15.89
N GLY A 60 -6.66 -8.93 -16.22
CA GLY A 60 -6.30 -7.86 -15.31
C GLY A 60 -7.47 -7.21 -14.57
N GLU A 61 -8.71 -7.58 -14.89
CA GLU A 61 -9.87 -6.84 -14.42
C GLU A 61 -10.43 -7.35 -13.10
N ILE A 62 -10.88 -6.42 -12.26
CA ILE A 62 -11.71 -6.70 -11.09
C ILE A 62 -13.10 -6.09 -11.25
N LEU A 63 -14.12 -6.80 -10.79
CA LEU A 63 -15.49 -6.27 -10.74
C LEU A 63 -15.66 -5.36 -9.52
N ILE A 64 -16.12 -4.14 -9.79
CA ILE A 64 -16.67 -3.20 -8.80
C ILE A 64 -18.18 -3.15 -9.00
N LYS A 65 -18.91 -3.49 -7.95
CA LYS A 65 -20.38 -3.45 -7.98
C LYS A 65 -20.85 -2.00 -7.95
N LYS A 66 -21.99 -1.74 -8.58
CA LYS A 66 -22.66 -0.45 -8.50
C LYS A 66 -22.86 -0.05 -7.05
N SER A 67 -22.52 1.19 -6.75
CA SER A 67 -22.74 1.74 -5.42
C SER A 67 -24.22 2.01 -5.20
N LYS A 68 -24.68 1.78 -3.96
CA LYS A 68 -25.99 2.25 -3.51
C LYS A 68 -26.01 3.76 -3.24
N ASN A 69 -24.85 4.41 -3.17
CA ASN A 69 -24.74 5.84 -2.96
C ASN A 69 -24.94 6.60 -4.28
N ARG A 70 -25.91 7.53 -4.31
CA ARG A 70 -26.24 8.36 -5.48
C ARG A 70 -25.06 9.23 -5.97
N ASN A 71 -24.12 9.54 -5.07
CA ASN A 71 -22.96 10.37 -5.38
C ASN A 71 -21.70 9.57 -5.74
N ALA A 72 -21.75 8.24 -5.76
CA ALA A 72 -20.58 7.43 -6.12
C ALA A 72 -20.27 7.46 -7.63
N LEU A 73 -19.00 7.22 -7.99
CA LEU A 73 -18.55 7.14 -9.38
C LEU A 73 -19.20 5.96 -10.12
N PHE A 74 -19.13 4.77 -9.53
CA PHE A 74 -19.67 3.55 -10.14
C PHE A 74 -21.17 3.45 -9.92
N LYS A 75 -21.93 4.16 -10.77
CA LYS A 75 -23.41 4.07 -10.82
C LYS A 75 -23.90 2.75 -11.44
N ASN A 76 -23.02 2.08 -12.18
CA ASN A 76 -23.22 0.76 -12.78
C ASN A 76 -22.10 -0.18 -12.33
N ASP A 77 -22.36 -1.49 -12.44
CA ASP A 77 -21.31 -2.50 -12.29
C ASP A 77 -20.22 -2.23 -13.34
N SER A 78 -18.97 -2.20 -12.89
CA SER A 78 -17.84 -1.75 -13.71
C SER A 78 -16.63 -2.65 -13.51
N TYR A 79 -15.87 -2.86 -14.58
CA TYR A 79 -14.56 -3.50 -14.50
C TYR A 79 -13.48 -2.43 -14.39
N LEU A 80 -12.59 -2.62 -13.42
CA LEU A 80 -11.36 -1.86 -13.26
C LEU A 80 -10.21 -2.68 -13.80
N ASP A 81 -9.45 -2.13 -14.75
CA ASP A 81 -8.32 -2.81 -15.37
C ASP A 81 -7.03 -2.57 -14.58
N CYS A 82 -6.67 -3.52 -13.72
CA CYS A 82 -5.45 -3.44 -12.92
C CYS A 82 -4.19 -3.83 -13.71
N SER A 83 -4.32 -4.21 -14.98
CA SER A 83 -3.17 -4.57 -15.83
C SER A 83 -2.59 -3.40 -16.60
N GLN A 84 -3.33 -2.29 -16.74
CA GLN A 84 -2.81 -1.09 -17.40
C GLN A 84 -2.84 0.11 -16.45
N LEU A 85 -1.65 0.59 -16.12
CA LEU A 85 -1.43 1.73 -15.23
C LEU A 85 -0.97 2.94 -16.03
N PHE A 86 -1.41 4.10 -15.58
CA PHE A 86 -0.96 5.39 -16.08
C PHE A 86 -0.36 6.17 -14.93
N ARG A 87 0.77 6.83 -15.17
CA ARG A 87 1.42 7.76 -14.26
C ARG A 87 1.24 9.17 -14.78
N ILE A 88 0.99 10.14 -13.92
CA ILE A 88 0.97 11.58 -14.26
C ILE A 88 1.57 12.37 -13.12
N GLN A 89 2.30 13.45 -13.44
CA GLN A 89 2.81 14.36 -12.43
C GLN A 89 1.66 15.16 -11.79
N GLU A 90 1.74 15.45 -10.50
CA GLU A 90 0.71 16.19 -9.77
C GLU A 90 0.49 17.58 -10.37
N LEU A 91 1.56 18.24 -10.83
CA LEU A 91 1.47 19.54 -11.53
C LEU A 91 0.66 19.43 -12.83
N ASP A 92 1.01 18.49 -13.70
CA ASP A 92 0.32 18.27 -14.98
C ASP A 92 -1.15 17.90 -14.75
N TYR A 93 -1.42 17.09 -13.73
CA TYR A 93 -2.77 16.77 -13.30
C TYR A 93 -3.52 18.01 -12.81
N ASP A 94 -2.92 18.80 -11.92
CA ASP A 94 -3.53 20.01 -11.40
C ASP A 94 -3.81 21.01 -12.53
N ASP A 95 -2.93 21.13 -13.51
CA ASP A 95 -3.14 21.99 -14.67
C ASP A 95 -4.25 21.49 -15.56
N LEU A 96 -4.27 20.18 -15.82
CA LEU A 96 -5.31 19.54 -16.59
C LEU A 96 -6.67 19.85 -15.94
N ILE A 97 -6.74 19.76 -14.61
CA ILE A 97 -7.90 19.96 -13.75
C ILE A 97 -8.33 21.44 -13.67
N HIS A 98 -7.43 22.34 -13.29
CA HIS A 98 -7.73 23.75 -13.05
C HIS A 98 -8.04 24.51 -14.35
N ASN A 99 -7.37 24.17 -15.46
CA ASN A 99 -7.57 24.87 -16.73
C ASN A 99 -8.80 24.39 -17.51
N ASN A 100 -9.34 23.21 -17.18
CA ASN A 100 -10.61 22.74 -17.75
C ASN A 100 -11.75 22.95 -16.76
N LYS A 101 -12.38 24.13 -16.79
CA LYS A 101 -13.60 24.47 -16.01
C LYS A 101 -14.80 23.51 -16.17
N LYS A 102 -14.71 22.56 -17.09
CA LYS A 102 -15.71 21.50 -17.34
C LYS A 102 -15.37 20.18 -16.61
N LEU A 103 -14.23 20.08 -15.94
CA LEU A 103 -13.85 18.92 -15.14
C LEU A 103 -14.66 18.95 -13.86
N GLN A 104 -15.73 18.17 -13.85
CA GLN A 104 -16.52 17.99 -12.65
C GLN A 104 -15.82 16.96 -11.78
N PHE A 105 -15.14 17.43 -10.73
CA PHE A 105 -15.02 16.60 -9.54
C PHE A 105 -16.44 16.31 -9.08
N THR A 106 -16.93 15.12 -9.43
CA THR A 106 -18.09 14.59 -8.75
C THR A 106 -17.68 14.46 -7.29
N LYS A 107 -18.52 14.91 -6.35
CA LYS A 107 -18.34 14.69 -4.91
C LYS A 107 -18.46 13.18 -4.66
N THR A 108 -17.48 12.41 -5.13
CA THR A 108 -17.53 10.97 -5.19
C THR A 108 -17.25 10.40 -3.83
N THR A 109 -18.04 9.40 -3.48
CA THR A 109 -17.71 8.54 -2.35
C THR A 109 -16.47 7.75 -2.73
N GLN A 110 -15.46 7.78 -1.87
CA GLN A 110 -14.27 6.94 -1.96
C GLN A 110 -14.67 5.46 -2.15
N LEU A 111 -13.86 4.70 -2.88
CA LEU A 111 -14.01 3.25 -2.96
C LEU A 111 -14.05 2.60 -1.58
N SER A 112 -14.70 1.44 -1.47
CA SER A 112 -14.65 0.68 -0.22
C SER A 112 -13.20 0.25 0.06
N TYR A 113 -12.85 0.11 1.34
CA TYR A 113 -11.51 -0.31 1.74
C TYR A 113 -11.18 -1.69 1.13
N GLU A 114 -12.16 -2.59 1.12
CA GLU A 114 -12.05 -3.92 0.55
C GLU A 114 -11.80 -3.88 -0.96
N ASP A 115 -12.45 -2.97 -1.69
CA ASP A 115 -12.21 -2.79 -3.12
C ASP A 115 -10.80 -2.22 -3.38
N VAL A 116 -10.33 -1.27 -2.56
CA VAL A 116 -8.96 -0.72 -2.70
C VAL A 116 -7.91 -1.80 -2.45
N LEU A 117 -8.08 -2.65 -1.43
CA LEU A 117 -7.18 -3.78 -1.21
C LEU A 117 -7.19 -4.76 -2.38
N ARG A 118 -8.37 -5.09 -2.93
CA ARG A 118 -8.48 -5.95 -4.11
C ARG A 118 -7.73 -5.38 -5.31
N ILE A 119 -7.72 -4.05 -5.49
CA ILE A 119 -6.92 -3.40 -6.53
C ILE A 119 -5.44 -3.60 -6.26
N PHE A 120 -4.96 -3.32 -5.05
CA PHE A 120 -3.55 -3.49 -4.71
C PHE A 120 -3.07 -4.93 -4.89
N ASP A 121 -3.85 -5.90 -4.40
CA ASP A 121 -3.52 -7.31 -4.50
C ASP A 121 -3.54 -7.78 -5.95
N LYS A 122 -4.48 -7.28 -6.78
CA LYS A 122 -4.52 -7.63 -8.19
C LYS A 122 -3.29 -7.08 -8.94
N ILE A 123 -2.91 -5.82 -8.72
CA ILE A 123 -1.72 -5.25 -9.36
C ILE A 123 -0.47 -6.03 -8.94
N ASP A 124 -0.33 -6.38 -7.65
CA ASP A 124 0.80 -7.16 -7.13
C ASP A 124 0.86 -8.58 -7.74
N GLU A 125 -0.29 -9.26 -7.89
CA GLU A 125 -0.41 -10.54 -8.59
C GLU A 125 0.13 -10.43 -10.03
N LEU A 126 -0.29 -9.40 -10.76
CA LEU A 126 0.08 -9.21 -12.16
C LEU A 126 1.56 -8.87 -12.36
N ILE A 127 2.14 -8.09 -11.44
CA ILE A 127 3.59 -7.79 -11.40
C ILE A 127 4.41 -9.06 -11.18
N LYS A 128 3.95 -9.96 -10.31
CA LYS A 128 4.67 -11.19 -9.92
C LYS A 128 4.56 -12.33 -10.94
N LYS A 129 3.72 -12.20 -11.98
CA LYS A 129 3.64 -13.19 -13.05
C LYS A 129 4.96 -13.32 -13.82
N ILE A 130 5.17 -14.48 -14.43
CA ILE A 130 6.35 -14.76 -15.25
C ILE A 130 5.88 -15.15 -16.67
N PRO A 131 6.03 -14.25 -17.68
CA PRO A 131 6.44 -12.85 -17.56
C PRO A 131 5.36 -11.96 -16.91
N PRO A 132 5.71 -10.78 -16.38
CA PRO A 132 4.75 -9.85 -15.79
C PRO A 132 3.65 -9.45 -16.78
N TYR A 133 2.42 -9.32 -16.28
CA TYR A 133 1.26 -8.95 -17.09
C TYR A 133 0.76 -7.56 -16.74
N ILE A 134 1.59 -6.55 -17.03
CA ILE A 134 1.24 -5.14 -16.83
C ILE A 134 1.65 -4.29 -18.04
N ALA A 135 1.09 -3.10 -18.13
CA ALA A 135 1.56 -1.99 -18.94
C ALA A 135 1.59 -0.70 -18.11
N LEU A 136 2.61 0.13 -18.31
CA LEU A 136 2.79 1.42 -17.66
C LEU A 136 3.04 2.48 -18.73
N SER A 137 2.20 3.50 -18.74
CA SER A 137 2.39 4.71 -19.53
C SER A 137 2.63 5.92 -18.64
N ASP A 138 3.57 6.78 -19.02
CA ASP A 138 3.76 8.09 -18.42
C ASP A 138 2.97 9.13 -19.21
N VAL A 139 2.14 9.89 -18.51
CA VAL A 139 1.18 10.82 -19.12
C VAL A 139 1.57 12.24 -18.73
N SER A 140 1.65 13.10 -19.72
CA SER A 140 1.99 14.51 -19.55
C SER A 140 0.95 15.43 -20.17
N TYR A 141 0.87 16.66 -19.66
CA TYR A 141 -0.04 17.68 -20.16
C TYR A 141 0.71 18.97 -20.51
N ASP A 142 0.67 19.33 -21.79
CA ASP A 142 1.22 20.61 -22.25
C ASP A 142 0.17 21.72 -22.14
N ARG A 143 0.38 22.63 -21.18
CA ARG A 143 -0.49 23.80 -20.94
C ARG A 143 -0.61 24.73 -22.16
N ASN A 144 0.45 24.86 -22.97
CA ASN A 144 0.49 25.80 -24.08
C ASN A 144 -0.35 25.29 -25.26
N THR A 145 -0.26 23.98 -25.53
CA THR A 145 -0.97 23.36 -26.66
C THR A 145 -2.29 22.70 -26.24
N ASN A 146 -2.56 22.56 -24.94
CA ASN A 146 -3.70 21.81 -24.38
C ASN A 146 -3.76 20.37 -24.93
N LYS A 147 -2.58 19.77 -25.13
CA LYS A 147 -2.41 18.39 -25.59
C LYS A 147 -1.98 17.51 -24.41
N ILE A 148 -2.53 16.30 -24.41
CA ILE A 148 -2.14 15.23 -23.49
C ILE A 148 -1.31 14.25 -24.31
N GLN A 149 -0.22 13.77 -23.74
CA GLN A 149 0.68 12.81 -24.39
C GLN A 149 0.92 11.62 -23.46
N SER A 150 1.24 10.48 -24.05
CA SER A 150 1.53 9.23 -23.32
C SER A 150 2.77 8.57 -23.88
N ASP A 151 3.77 8.38 -23.01
CA ASP A 151 4.99 7.67 -23.29
C ASP A 151 4.95 6.28 -22.64
N LEU A 152 5.06 5.22 -23.45
CA LEU A 152 5.05 3.86 -22.93
C LEU A 152 6.38 3.52 -22.26
N LEU A 153 6.36 3.32 -20.94
CA LEU A 153 7.54 2.91 -20.15
C LEU A 153 7.76 1.41 -20.18
N TYR A 154 6.66 0.64 -20.10
CA TYR A 154 6.70 -0.82 -20.15
C TYR A 154 5.36 -1.38 -20.63
N ALA A 155 5.40 -2.49 -21.38
CA ALA A 155 4.23 -3.32 -21.61
C ALA A 155 4.62 -4.79 -21.77
N SER A 156 3.82 -5.69 -21.20
CA SER A 156 3.93 -7.11 -21.48
C SER A 156 3.64 -7.39 -22.96
N ASN A 157 4.25 -8.44 -23.53
CA ASN A 157 3.99 -8.85 -24.91
C ASN A 157 2.50 -9.05 -25.21
N LYS A 158 1.73 -9.60 -24.26
CA LYS A 158 0.28 -9.81 -24.44
C LYS A 158 -0.49 -8.50 -24.67
N HIS A 159 -0.11 -7.41 -23.98
CA HIS A 159 -0.72 -6.10 -24.20
C HIS A 159 -0.37 -5.55 -25.59
N LEU A 160 0.92 -5.56 -25.93
CA LEU A 160 1.40 -5.10 -27.24
C LEU A 160 0.77 -5.87 -28.41
N ASP A 161 0.69 -7.20 -28.28
CA ASP A 161 0.09 -8.07 -29.31
C ASP A 161 -1.43 -7.89 -29.39
N GLY A 162 -2.09 -7.66 -28.25
CA GLY A 162 -3.52 -7.38 -28.20
C GLY A 162 -3.89 -6.09 -28.91
N ASP A 163 -3.18 -5.00 -28.59
CA ASP A 163 -3.45 -3.68 -29.17
C ASP A 163 -3.04 -3.62 -30.64
N LEU A 164 -1.93 -4.25 -31.02
CA LEU A 164 -1.54 -4.39 -32.43
C LEU A 164 -2.59 -5.16 -33.22
N LYS A 165 -3.06 -6.30 -32.69
CA LYS A 165 -4.11 -7.08 -33.34
C LYS A 165 -5.37 -6.25 -33.52
N TYR A 166 -5.81 -5.55 -32.47
CA TYR A 166 -6.99 -4.68 -32.53
C TYR A 166 -6.84 -3.59 -33.60
N LEU A 167 -5.68 -2.92 -33.64
CA LEU A 167 -5.37 -1.89 -34.64
C LEU A 167 -5.46 -2.45 -36.07
N LEU A 168 -4.86 -3.61 -36.33
CA LEU A 168 -4.84 -4.25 -37.64
C LEU A 168 -6.23 -4.75 -38.08
N GLU A 169 -7.06 -5.20 -37.15
CA GLU A 169 -8.40 -5.74 -37.45
C GLU A 169 -9.45 -4.64 -37.67
N ASN A 170 -9.31 -3.50 -36.98
CA ASN A 170 -10.35 -2.45 -36.96
C ASN A 170 -10.04 -1.24 -37.84
N ASN A 171 -8.80 -1.08 -38.32
CA ASN A 171 -8.41 0.05 -39.16
C ASN A 171 -7.99 -0.40 -40.57
N LYS A 172 -8.35 0.43 -41.56
CA LYS A 172 -7.92 0.22 -42.96
C LYS A 172 -6.51 0.80 -43.14
N LEU A 173 -5.50 -0.01 -42.86
CA LEU A 173 -4.09 0.36 -42.97
C LEU A 173 -3.47 -0.13 -44.28
N SER A 174 -2.57 0.67 -44.85
CA SER A 174 -1.70 0.27 -45.95
C SER A 174 -0.63 -0.71 -45.49
N SER A 175 -0.03 -1.47 -46.42
CA SER A 175 1.06 -2.40 -46.10
C SER A 175 2.25 -1.72 -45.42
N SER A 176 2.55 -0.47 -45.79
CA SER A 176 3.61 0.33 -45.13
C SER A 176 3.28 0.68 -43.69
N GLU A 177 2.03 1.01 -43.38
CA GLU A 177 1.59 1.30 -42.01
C GLU A 177 1.61 0.04 -41.15
N ILE A 178 1.15 -1.09 -41.69
CA ILE A 178 1.22 -2.40 -41.02
C ILE A 178 2.66 -2.74 -40.66
N GLN A 179 3.60 -2.56 -41.60
CA GLN A 179 5.02 -2.82 -41.34
C GLN A 179 5.59 -1.87 -40.29
N THR A 180 5.18 -0.60 -40.31
CA THR A 180 5.62 0.42 -39.35
C THR A 180 5.22 0.04 -37.93
N TRP A 181 3.94 -0.29 -37.70
CA TRP A 181 3.44 -0.69 -36.39
C TRP A 181 4.03 -2.01 -35.90
N THR A 182 4.19 -2.98 -36.80
CA THR A 182 4.81 -4.27 -36.46
C THR A 182 6.26 -4.07 -36.02
N ASN A 183 7.03 -3.24 -36.74
CA ASN A 183 8.41 -2.90 -36.38
C ASN A 183 8.48 -2.14 -35.04
N TYR A 184 7.55 -1.19 -34.82
CA TYR A 184 7.46 -0.46 -33.56
C TYR A 184 7.26 -1.41 -32.36
N VAL A 185 6.29 -2.32 -32.44
CA VAL A 185 6.04 -3.32 -31.40
C VAL A 185 7.25 -4.22 -31.18
N GLN A 186 7.88 -4.69 -32.26
CA GLN A 186 9.05 -5.55 -32.15
C GLN A 186 10.24 -4.83 -31.48
N ASN A 187 10.42 -3.54 -31.77
CA ASN A 187 11.45 -2.73 -31.14
C ASN A 187 11.22 -2.59 -29.63
N ILE A 188 9.97 -2.38 -29.19
CA ILE A 188 9.61 -2.34 -27.77
C ILE A 188 9.88 -3.70 -27.09
N LYS A 189 9.47 -4.80 -27.71
CA LYS A 189 9.72 -6.15 -27.16
C LYS A 189 11.21 -6.44 -26.98
N ASN A 190 12.04 -5.92 -27.89
CA ASN A 190 13.49 -6.15 -27.88
C ASN A 190 14.21 -5.29 -26.83
N SER A 191 13.68 -4.12 -26.44
CA SER A 191 14.36 -3.21 -25.51
C SER A 191 14.34 -3.69 -24.05
N LYS A 192 13.43 -4.61 -23.68
CA LYS A 192 13.31 -5.24 -22.35
C LYS A 192 13.44 -4.25 -21.17
N ASN A 193 12.77 -3.11 -21.25
CA ASN A 193 12.82 -2.12 -20.17
C ASN A 193 12.00 -2.56 -18.95
N LEU A 194 12.64 -3.14 -17.93
CA LEU A 194 11.97 -3.54 -16.69
C LEU A 194 11.82 -2.39 -15.67
N GLU A 195 12.34 -1.20 -15.96
CA GLU A 195 12.28 -0.03 -15.06
C GLU A 195 10.85 0.32 -14.69
N GLY A 196 9.91 0.25 -15.66
CA GLY A 196 8.49 0.48 -15.41
C GLY A 196 7.90 -0.46 -14.36
N ILE A 197 8.35 -1.72 -14.31
CA ILE A 197 7.89 -2.70 -13.31
C ILE A 197 8.39 -2.31 -11.92
N GLU A 198 9.64 -1.88 -11.81
CA GLU A 198 10.23 -1.46 -10.55
C GLU A 198 9.54 -0.20 -10.00
N ILE A 199 9.25 0.78 -10.88
CA ILE A 199 8.49 1.99 -10.55
C ILE A 199 7.13 1.61 -9.93
N VAL A 200 6.34 0.78 -10.61
CA VAL A 200 5.02 0.37 -10.11
C VAL A 200 5.15 -0.41 -8.81
N SER A 201 6.09 -1.36 -8.72
CA SER A 201 6.29 -2.18 -7.51
C SER A 201 6.61 -1.34 -6.27
N LYS A 202 7.51 -0.36 -6.40
CA LYS A 202 7.85 0.58 -5.32
C LYS A 202 6.66 1.44 -4.93
N ALA A 203 5.99 2.05 -5.91
CA ALA A 203 4.82 2.88 -5.68
C ALA A 203 3.69 2.11 -4.99
N LEU A 204 3.40 0.88 -5.45
CA LEU A 204 2.36 0.01 -4.92
C LEU A 204 2.59 -0.37 -3.46
N LYS A 205 3.81 -0.83 -3.12
CA LYS A 205 4.16 -1.21 -1.75
C LYS A 205 3.98 -0.04 -0.79
N LYS A 206 4.46 1.13 -1.18
CA LYS A 206 4.36 2.35 -0.39
C LYS A 206 2.90 2.79 -0.24
N ALA A 207 2.15 2.84 -1.34
CA ALA A 207 0.74 3.22 -1.34
C ALA A 207 -0.14 2.30 -0.47
N LYS A 208 0.06 0.99 -0.54
CA LYS A 208 -0.66 0.01 0.28
C LYS A 208 -0.36 0.22 1.78
N ARG A 209 0.90 0.42 2.13
CA ARG A 209 1.31 0.72 3.52
C ARG A 209 0.67 2.01 4.02
N ASP A 210 0.76 3.08 3.23
CA ASP A 210 0.30 4.40 3.61
C ASP A 210 -1.25 4.42 3.71
N TYR A 211 -1.96 3.70 2.82
CA TYR A 211 -3.42 3.54 2.89
C TYR A 211 -3.86 2.73 4.11
N ASN A 212 -3.14 1.66 4.47
CA ASN A 212 -3.39 0.95 5.72
C ASN A 212 -3.10 1.83 6.94
N GLY A 213 -2.08 2.69 6.84
CA GLY A 213 -1.79 3.81 7.74
C GLY A 213 -3.05 4.63 8.06
N GLU A 214 -3.63 5.22 7.03
CA GLU A 214 -4.77 6.14 7.15
C GLU A 214 -6.08 5.44 7.54
N MET A 215 -6.36 4.26 6.98
CA MET A 215 -7.69 3.65 7.08
C MET A 215 -7.86 2.69 8.25
N VAL A 216 -6.76 2.15 8.77
CA VAL A 216 -6.76 1.14 9.83
C VAL A 216 -5.92 1.63 11.00
N VAL A 217 -4.73 2.14 10.69
CA VAL A 217 -3.71 2.40 11.69
C VAL A 217 -4.05 3.61 12.55
N GLU A 218 -4.16 4.79 11.97
CA GLU A 218 -4.49 6.02 12.70
C GLU A 218 -5.83 5.89 13.46
N PRO A 219 -6.93 5.37 12.88
CA PRO A 219 -8.19 5.23 13.61
C PRO A 219 -8.15 4.26 14.79
N LEU A 220 -7.31 3.22 14.74
CA LEU A 220 -7.17 2.32 15.88
C LEU A 220 -6.34 2.95 16.99
N ALA A 221 -5.25 3.64 16.65
CA ALA A 221 -4.44 4.39 17.61
C ALA A 221 -5.30 5.41 18.37
N ASP A 222 -6.07 6.22 17.64
CA ASP A 222 -7.02 7.19 18.20
C ASP A 222 -8.03 6.52 19.14
N TRP A 223 -8.53 5.33 18.78
CA TRP A 223 -9.48 4.59 19.60
C TRP A 223 -8.84 4.06 20.89
N ILE A 224 -7.63 3.49 20.81
CA ILE A 224 -6.88 2.99 21.98
C ILE A 224 -6.60 4.14 22.94
N GLU A 225 -6.12 5.28 22.44
CA GLU A 225 -5.80 6.47 23.23
C GLU A 225 -7.06 7.03 23.90
N LYS A 226 -8.13 7.27 23.13
CA LYS A 226 -9.39 7.80 23.64
C LYS A 226 -10.00 6.93 24.74
N ASN A 227 -9.84 5.61 24.66
CA ASN A 227 -10.35 4.67 25.65
C ASN A 227 -9.38 4.36 26.78
N LYS A 228 -8.15 4.91 26.72
CA LYS A 228 -7.11 4.75 27.74
C LYS A 228 -6.82 3.27 28.02
N LEU A 229 -6.86 2.42 27.00
CA LEU A 229 -6.78 0.97 27.20
C LEU A 229 -5.44 0.54 27.79
N ILE A 230 -4.35 1.14 27.31
CA ILE A 230 -3.00 0.93 27.85
C ILE A 230 -2.89 1.43 29.30
N GLU A 231 -3.43 2.61 29.61
CA GLU A 231 -3.45 3.14 30.99
C GLU A 231 -4.24 2.23 31.95
N LYS A 232 -5.23 1.50 31.43
CA LYS A 232 -6.02 0.49 32.17
C LYS A 232 -5.31 -0.86 32.30
N GLY A 233 -4.07 -0.98 31.83
CA GLY A 233 -3.27 -2.21 31.88
C GLY A 233 -3.72 -3.29 30.90
N LYS A 234 -4.48 -2.94 29.85
CA LYS A 234 -4.91 -3.90 28.82
C LYS A 234 -3.72 -4.31 27.96
N THR A 235 -3.53 -5.62 27.79
CA THR A 235 -2.53 -6.15 26.87
C THR A 235 -2.99 -6.03 25.42
N THR A 236 -2.08 -6.17 24.46
CA THR A 236 -2.40 -6.30 23.03
C THR A 236 -3.49 -7.33 22.76
N LYS A 237 -3.44 -8.48 23.44
CA LYS A 237 -4.46 -9.53 23.32
C LYS A 237 -5.82 -9.06 23.82
N ASP A 238 -5.87 -8.34 24.93
CA ASP A 238 -7.14 -7.82 25.47
C ASP A 238 -7.75 -6.76 24.55
N ILE A 239 -6.90 -5.90 23.96
CA ILE A 239 -7.32 -4.88 23.00
C ILE A 239 -7.92 -5.53 21.74
N ILE A 240 -7.28 -6.58 21.20
CA ILE A 240 -7.80 -7.36 20.06
C ILE A 240 -9.16 -7.96 20.39
N LEU A 241 -9.27 -8.64 21.53
CA LEU A 241 -10.50 -9.32 21.93
C LEU A 241 -11.63 -8.32 22.16
N GLU A 242 -11.34 -7.18 22.78
CA GLU A 242 -12.31 -6.11 23.02
C GLU A 242 -12.77 -5.46 21.71
N HIS A 243 -11.84 -5.12 20.81
CA HIS A 243 -12.14 -4.57 19.50
C HIS A 243 -13.01 -5.53 18.67
N ASN A 244 -12.60 -6.80 18.56
CA ASN A 244 -13.33 -7.81 17.79
C ASN A 244 -14.71 -8.10 18.40
N SER A 245 -14.83 -8.09 19.73
CA SER A 245 -16.12 -8.25 20.41
C SER A 245 -17.08 -7.10 20.11
N LEU A 246 -16.61 -5.84 20.19
CA LEU A 246 -17.42 -4.66 19.87
C LEU A 246 -17.83 -4.68 18.39
N PHE A 247 -16.93 -5.06 17.50
CA PHE A 247 -17.22 -5.21 16.09
C PHE A 247 -18.30 -6.28 15.83
N ASN A 248 -18.15 -7.47 16.40
CA ASN A 248 -19.09 -8.57 16.24
C ASN A 248 -20.49 -8.24 16.79
N GLN A 249 -20.58 -7.31 17.74
CA GLN A 249 -21.85 -6.76 18.24
C GLN A 249 -22.48 -5.72 17.28
N GLY A 250 -21.88 -5.47 16.13
CA GLY A 250 -22.35 -4.47 15.16
C GLY A 250 -22.16 -3.02 15.62
N LYS A 251 -21.35 -2.77 16.66
CA LYS A 251 -21.06 -1.41 17.11
C LYS A 251 -20.13 -0.73 16.11
N LYS A 252 -20.45 0.53 15.78
CA LYS A 252 -19.55 1.38 15.00
C LYS A 252 -18.34 1.73 15.86
N ILE A 253 -17.23 1.06 15.62
CA ILE A 253 -15.90 1.41 16.11
C ILE A 253 -15.11 2.13 15.01
N ALA A 254 -14.12 2.93 15.39
CA ALA A 254 -13.46 3.88 14.48
C ALA A 254 -12.65 3.19 13.35
N ALA A 255 -12.10 2.00 13.61
CA ALA A 255 -11.45 1.18 12.60
C ALA A 255 -12.47 0.26 11.89
N ARG A 256 -12.42 0.24 10.55
CA ARG A 256 -13.22 -0.68 9.74
C ARG A 256 -12.74 -2.13 9.90
N PRO A 257 -13.61 -3.12 9.64
CA PRO A 257 -13.35 -4.50 9.98
C PRO A 257 -12.45 -5.19 8.96
N ILE A 258 -11.17 -5.00 9.13
CA ILE A 258 -10.33 -6.18 9.04
C ILE A 258 -10.37 -6.69 10.47
N GLY A 259 -10.92 -7.88 10.70
CA GLY A 259 -10.68 -8.55 11.97
C GLY A 259 -9.19 -8.40 12.24
N ILE A 260 -8.81 -7.81 13.38
CA ILE A 260 -7.40 -7.58 13.65
C ILE A 260 -6.81 -8.97 13.92
N TYR A 261 -6.46 -9.65 12.84
CA TYR A 261 -5.84 -10.98 12.82
C TYR A 261 -4.32 -10.85 12.89
N ASP A 262 -3.79 -9.67 12.57
CA ASP A 262 -2.36 -9.46 12.47
C ASP A 262 -1.81 -8.76 13.72
N VAL A 263 -1.15 -9.55 14.55
CA VAL A 263 -0.36 -9.12 15.71
C VAL A 263 0.68 -8.06 15.31
N GLY A 264 1.16 -8.08 14.06
CA GLY A 264 2.10 -7.09 13.53
C GLY A 264 1.53 -5.67 13.42
N VAL A 265 0.23 -5.53 13.12
CA VAL A 265 -0.44 -4.22 13.00
C VAL A 265 -0.60 -3.58 14.38
N ILE A 266 -0.88 -4.37 15.43
CA ILE A 266 -0.92 -3.85 16.81
C ILE A 266 0.44 -3.66 17.45
N ASN A 267 1.42 -4.49 17.11
CA ASN A 267 2.79 -4.21 17.52
C ASN A 267 3.32 -2.93 16.86
N TYR A 268 2.92 -2.63 15.62
CA TYR A 268 3.20 -1.32 15.04
C TYR A 268 2.53 -0.18 15.84
N PHE A 269 1.32 -0.34 16.39
CA PHE A 269 0.68 0.66 17.27
C PHE A 269 1.36 0.86 18.61
N ALA A 270 1.72 -0.24 19.27
CA ALA A 270 2.44 -0.20 20.53
C ALA A 270 3.79 0.52 20.39
N PHE A 271 4.39 0.51 19.20
CA PHE A 271 5.70 1.13 18.96
C PHE A 271 5.65 2.51 18.26
N ALA A 272 4.65 2.79 17.41
CA ALA A 272 4.62 4.00 16.59
C ALA A 272 3.96 5.19 17.30
N ASP A 273 3.00 4.96 18.21
CA ASP A 273 2.33 6.05 18.95
C ASP A 273 2.78 6.15 20.42
N CYS A 274 3.44 5.11 20.94
CA CYS A 274 4.22 5.26 22.15
C CYS A 274 5.54 5.92 21.80
N LYS A 275 5.51 7.26 21.71
CA LYS A 275 6.65 8.05 22.19
C LYS A 275 7.12 7.42 23.49
N ILE A 276 8.24 6.70 23.42
CA ILE A 276 9.42 6.86 24.27
C ILE A 276 9.11 7.84 25.41
N LYS A 277 8.46 7.34 26.47
CA LYS A 277 8.36 7.98 27.79
C LYS A 277 7.77 6.99 28.78
N LYS A 278 8.70 6.24 29.36
CA LYS A 278 8.68 5.61 30.70
C LYS A 278 7.97 4.27 30.93
N ASN A 279 6.93 3.86 30.19
CA ASN A 279 6.20 2.64 30.59
C ASN A 279 6.54 1.35 29.81
N ASP A 280 6.99 1.42 28.55
CA ASP A 280 7.41 0.20 27.82
C ASP A 280 8.85 -0.23 28.09
N LEU A 281 9.71 0.69 28.52
CA LEU A 281 11.01 0.32 29.13
C LEU A 281 10.82 -0.53 30.38
N LYS A 282 9.72 -0.31 31.12
CA LYS A 282 9.39 -1.11 32.31
C LYS A 282 8.85 -2.49 31.93
N PHE A 283 8.02 -2.61 30.89
CA PHE A 283 7.57 -3.90 30.39
C PHE A 283 8.72 -4.70 29.76
N ALA A 284 9.55 -4.06 28.94
CA ALA A 284 10.75 -4.65 28.38
C ALA A 284 11.74 -5.04 29.49
N HIS A 285 12.00 -4.18 30.48
CA HIS A 285 12.80 -4.53 31.66
C HIS A 285 12.16 -5.66 32.48
N ASP A 286 10.84 -5.68 32.71
CA ASP A 286 10.19 -6.73 33.50
C ASP A 286 10.24 -8.10 32.79
N GLU A 287 10.26 -8.13 31.45
CA GLU A 287 10.50 -9.36 30.69
C GLU A 287 12.00 -9.70 30.58
N PHE A 288 12.88 -8.70 30.44
CA PHE A 288 14.34 -8.90 30.45
C PHE A 288 14.88 -9.34 31.81
N ASP A 289 14.33 -8.84 32.92
CA ASP A 289 14.63 -9.27 34.28
C ASP A 289 14.18 -10.71 34.48
N LYS A 290 13.04 -11.13 33.93
CA LYS A 290 12.61 -12.55 33.95
C LYS A 290 13.52 -13.43 33.10
N ILE A 291 13.99 -12.95 31.94
CA ILE A 291 14.97 -13.64 31.07
C ILE A 291 16.30 -13.83 31.81
N SER A 292 16.78 -12.79 32.50
CA SER A 292 17.99 -12.81 33.33
C SER A 292 17.86 -13.75 34.53
N ILE A 293 16.71 -13.76 35.21
CA ILE A 293 16.38 -14.71 36.29
C ILE A 293 16.33 -16.16 35.80
N LEU A 294 15.90 -16.38 34.55
CA LEU A 294 15.81 -17.71 33.92
C LEU A 294 17.11 -18.14 33.21
N GLY A 295 18.11 -17.26 33.13
CA GLY A 295 19.41 -17.52 32.49
C GLY A 295 19.34 -17.73 30.97
N LEU A 296 18.32 -17.18 30.31
CA LEU A 296 18.11 -17.34 28.87
C LEU A 296 18.88 -16.26 28.09
N ASP A 297 19.48 -16.64 26.95
CA ASP A 297 20.14 -15.69 26.05
C ASP A 297 19.15 -15.06 25.04
N PHE A 298 19.60 -14.00 24.36
CA PHE A 298 18.76 -13.23 23.44
C PHE A 298 18.29 -14.05 22.22
N GLU A 299 19.06 -15.05 21.78
CA GLU A 299 18.67 -15.92 20.68
C GLU A 299 17.62 -16.94 21.12
N GLN A 300 17.68 -17.42 22.36
CA GLN A 300 16.62 -18.23 22.98
C GLN A 300 15.32 -17.42 23.11
N PHE A 301 15.38 -16.17 23.55
CA PHE A 301 14.24 -15.27 23.59
C PHE A 301 13.60 -15.03 22.21
N LYS A 302 14.44 -14.77 21.20
CA LYS A 302 14.03 -14.59 19.80
C LYS A 302 13.37 -15.83 19.22
N SER A 303 13.88 -17.03 19.55
CA SER A 303 13.30 -18.30 19.11
C SER A 303 11.88 -18.55 19.66
N MET A 304 11.61 -18.15 20.89
CA MET A 304 10.26 -18.23 21.49
C MET A 304 9.25 -17.28 20.83
N HIS A 305 9.77 -16.32 20.05
CA HIS A 305 9.03 -15.29 19.34
C HIS A 305 9.25 -15.39 17.83
N THR A 306 9.53 -16.60 17.34
CA THR A 306 9.41 -16.96 15.93
C THR A 306 8.10 -17.72 15.71
N SER A 307 7.43 -17.48 14.58
CA SER A 307 6.24 -18.23 14.20
C SER A 307 6.58 -19.70 13.94
N TRP A 308 5.55 -20.54 13.82
CA TRP A 308 5.69 -21.98 13.57
C TRP A 308 6.48 -22.33 12.29
N ASP A 309 6.61 -21.40 11.35
CA ASP A 309 7.40 -21.50 10.11
C ASP A 309 8.79 -20.83 10.20
N GLY A 310 9.22 -20.44 11.40
CA GLY A 310 10.57 -19.93 11.68
C GLY A 310 10.79 -18.46 11.29
N GLN A 311 9.73 -17.72 10.93
CA GLN A 311 9.85 -16.29 10.68
C GLN A 311 9.86 -15.50 12.00
N PRO A 312 10.74 -14.50 12.15
CA PRO A 312 10.74 -13.65 13.33
C PRO A 312 9.43 -12.87 13.43
N LEU A 313 8.73 -12.95 14.58
CA LEU A 313 7.48 -12.21 14.79
C LEU A 313 7.70 -10.69 14.96
N PHE A 314 8.97 -10.24 14.98
CA PHE A 314 9.39 -8.85 15.23
C PHE A 314 10.67 -8.48 14.45
N ASN A 315 10.94 -7.17 14.30
CA ASN A 315 12.24 -6.68 13.85
C ASN A 315 13.21 -6.61 15.04
N PHE A 316 14.01 -7.66 15.20
CA PHE A 316 14.93 -7.80 16.33
C PHE A 316 16.15 -6.89 16.27
N ASN A 317 16.53 -6.32 15.12
CA ASN A 317 17.80 -5.60 14.99
C ASN A 317 17.90 -4.35 15.89
N TRP A 318 16.80 -3.60 16.02
CA TRP A 318 16.77 -2.44 16.92
C TRP A 318 16.68 -2.87 18.39
N LEU A 319 15.84 -3.87 18.68
CA LEU A 319 15.66 -4.42 20.03
C LEU A 319 16.96 -5.05 20.57
N GLU A 320 17.73 -5.69 19.71
CA GLU A 320 19.02 -6.29 20.01
C GLU A 320 20.07 -5.23 20.35
N GLN A 321 20.08 -4.08 19.67
CA GLN A 321 20.97 -2.97 19.99
C GLN A 321 20.64 -2.34 21.34
N GLU A 322 19.36 -2.11 21.63
CA GLU A 322 18.92 -1.60 22.94
C GLU A 322 19.18 -2.62 24.06
N PHE A 323 18.97 -3.92 23.80
CA PHE A 323 19.27 -4.99 24.76
C PHE A 323 20.77 -5.07 25.07
N LYS A 324 21.64 -4.97 24.06
CA LYS A 324 23.09 -4.91 24.28
C LYS A 324 23.49 -3.72 25.16
N LEU A 325 22.96 -2.53 24.88
CA LEU A 325 23.20 -1.32 25.68
C LEU A 325 22.67 -1.45 27.11
N PHE A 326 21.56 -2.18 27.32
CA PHE A 326 21.02 -2.48 28.63
C PHE A 326 21.95 -3.43 29.41
N MET A 327 22.34 -4.55 28.82
CA MET A 327 23.24 -5.53 29.44
C MET A 327 24.60 -4.92 29.79
N GLU A 328 25.16 -4.07 28.92
CA GLU A 328 26.42 -3.34 29.19
C GLU A 328 26.30 -2.42 30.42
N LYS A 329 25.14 -1.78 30.62
CA LYS A 329 24.87 -0.93 31.78
C LYS A 329 24.64 -1.73 33.04
N GLU A 330 23.94 -2.86 32.94
CA GLU A 330 23.71 -3.77 34.05
C GLU A 330 25.01 -4.40 34.55
N GLU A 331 25.87 -4.87 33.63
CA GLU A 331 27.17 -5.43 33.94
C GLU A 331 28.09 -4.39 34.59
N SER A 332 28.07 -3.15 34.08
CA SER A 332 28.78 -2.01 34.68
C SER A 332 28.28 -1.66 36.09
N TYR A 333 26.96 -1.72 36.31
CA TYR A 333 26.35 -1.48 37.62
C TYR A 333 26.68 -2.60 38.63
N ASN A 334 26.57 -3.86 38.21
CA ASN A 334 26.89 -5.02 39.04
C ASN A 334 28.37 -5.03 39.44
N LYS A 335 29.27 -4.68 38.51
CA LYS A 335 30.70 -4.50 38.80
C LYS A 335 30.94 -3.40 39.84
N TYR A 336 30.27 -2.26 39.72
CA TYR A 336 30.35 -1.17 40.69
C TYR A 336 29.84 -1.59 42.08
N VAL A 337 28.75 -2.34 42.16
CA VAL A 337 28.20 -2.87 43.41
C VAL A 337 29.17 -3.86 44.07
N GLU A 338 29.80 -4.75 43.31
CA GLU A 338 30.81 -5.68 43.83
C GLU A 338 32.08 -4.96 44.32
N GLU A 339 32.52 -3.90 43.64
CA GLU A 339 33.61 -3.04 44.12
C GLU A 339 33.28 -2.34 45.45
N LEU A 340 32.03 -1.89 45.63
CA LEU A 340 31.57 -1.30 46.88
C LEU A 340 31.49 -2.34 48.01
N LYS A 341 30.98 -3.54 47.72
CA LYS A 341 30.98 -4.67 48.66
C LYS A 341 32.38 -5.03 49.09
N ALA A 342 33.32 -5.15 48.16
CA ALA A 342 34.73 -5.42 48.43
C ALA A 342 35.34 -4.33 49.34
N LYS A 343 35.16 -3.04 49.00
CA LYS A 343 35.64 -1.90 49.82
C LYS A 343 35.03 -1.88 51.23
N SER A 344 33.77 -2.27 51.38
CA SER A 344 33.11 -2.38 52.70
C SER A 344 33.70 -3.52 53.55
N LYS A 345 34.06 -4.64 52.93
CA LYS A 345 34.66 -5.81 53.57
C LYS A 345 36.09 -5.49 54.05
N THR A 346 36.86 -4.75 53.26
CA THR A 346 38.21 -4.28 53.63
C THR A 346 38.19 -3.25 54.77
N ARG A 347 37.14 -2.43 54.87
CA ARG A 347 36.94 -1.51 56.01
C ARG A 347 36.59 -2.26 57.31
N LYS A 348 35.78 -3.32 57.23
CA LYS A 348 35.45 -4.17 58.40
C LYS A 348 36.61 -5.04 58.90
N MET A 349 37.65 -5.27 58.10
CA MET A 349 38.88 -5.98 58.53
C MET A 349 39.97 -5.04 59.08
N LYS A 350 39.79 -3.72 58.97
CA LYS A 350 40.72 -2.70 59.49
C LYS A 350 40.22 -1.98 60.75
N MET A 351 39.00 -2.29 61.19
CA MET A 351 38.52 -2.08 62.56
C MET A 351 38.65 -3.40 63.31
#